data_AF-A0A966K7H2-F1
#
_entry.id   AF-A0A966K7H2-F1
#
_cell.length_a   1.000
_cell.length_b   1.000
_cell.length_c   1.000
_cell.angle_alpha   90.00
_cell.angle_beta   90.00
_cell.angle_gamma   90.00
#
_symmetry.space_group_name_H-M   'P 1'
#
loop_
_entity.id
_entity.type
_entity.pdbx_description
1 polymer ?
#
loop_
_entity_poly.entity_id
_entity_poly.type
_entity_poly.pdbx_seq_one_letter_code
_entity_poly.pdbx_strand_id
1 'polypeptide(L)'
;IEFVGVYDPSADKAALARARADRAILNAAGFKLSPQEPLPIPSLSDPRVQAGVRSAYGQQVGRIQLAQRLISLPDNEARYQQLRNELIQSYAISEGELMQLASARANRAKELMVAQQPNLAERITIGTSKAGGADQDGIPLGVSLGSKK
;
A
#
# COMPACT_ATOMS: atom_id res chain seq x y z
N ILE A 1 -4.56 9.78 26.58
CA ILE A 1 -3.50 9.21 25.70
C ILE A 1 -3.94 9.53 24.30
N GLU A 2 -3.09 10.12 23.49
CA GLU A 2 -3.39 10.43 22.11
C GLU A 2 -2.45 9.65 21.20
N PHE A 3 -3.02 8.91 20.24
CA PHE A 3 -2.27 8.24 19.19
C PHE A 3 -2.27 9.09 17.94
N VAL A 4 -1.07 9.36 17.45
CA VAL A 4 -0.82 10.10 16.24
C VAL A 4 -0.24 9.13 15.23
N GLY A 5 -1.00 8.87 14.17
CA GLY A 5 -0.49 8.14 13.03
C GLY A 5 0.65 8.91 12.39
N VAL A 6 1.78 8.24 12.14
CA VAL A 6 2.85 8.79 11.31
C VAL A 6 2.86 8.06 9.98
N TYR A 7 3.15 8.80 8.92
CA TYR A 7 3.42 8.24 7.59
C TYR A 7 4.74 8.79 7.06
N ASP A 8 5.44 7.97 6.29
CA ASP A 8 6.61 8.40 5.51
C ASP A 8 6.13 8.78 4.10
N PRO A 9 6.17 10.07 3.71
CA PRO A 9 5.63 10.50 2.43
C PRO A 9 6.26 9.82 1.21
N SER A 10 7.49 9.31 1.31
CA SER A 10 8.18 8.64 0.21
C SER A 10 7.91 7.14 0.25
N ALA A 11 8.22 6.51 1.39
CA ALA A 11 8.13 5.06 1.53
C ALA A 11 6.67 4.56 1.47
N ASP A 12 5.73 5.27 2.10
CA ASP A 12 4.32 4.87 2.08
C ASP A 12 3.67 5.10 0.73
N LYS A 13 4.05 6.15 -0.02
CA LYS A 13 3.56 6.32 -1.41
C LYS A 13 4.01 5.16 -2.27
N ALA A 14 5.31 4.82 -2.22
CA ALA A 14 5.85 3.72 -3.00
C ALA A 14 5.21 2.38 -2.62
N ALA A 15 5.02 2.13 -1.32
CA ALA A 15 4.39 0.91 -0.82
C ALA A 15 2.91 0.81 -1.20
N LEU A 16 2.14 1.90 -1.08
CA LEU A 16 0.73 1.93 -1.46
C LEU A 16 0.55 1.76 -2.98
N ALA A 17 1.35 2.45 -3.79
CA ALA A 17 1.34 2.31 -5.24
C ALA A 17 1.66 0.86 -5.66
N ARG A 18 2.69 0.26 -5.04
CA ARG A 18 3.05 -1.14 -5.25
C ARG A 18 1.91 -2.09 -4.87
N ALA A 19 1.31 -1.91 -3.69
CA ALA A 19 0.21 -2.74 -3.23
C ALA A 19 -1.02 -2.64 -4.14
N ARG A 20 -1.32 -1.45 -4.68
CA ARG A 20 -2.41 -1.27 -5.66
C ARG A 20 -2.14 -1.98 -6.97
N ALA A 21 -0.94 -1.80 -7.52
CA ALA A 21 -0.53 -2.49 -8.74
C ALA A 21 -0.59 -4.01 -8.58
N ASP A 22 0.01 -4.54 -7.52
CA ASP A 22 0.08 -5.98 -7.25
C ASP A 22 -1.33 -6.56 -7.04
N ARG A 23 -2.19 -5.87 -6.29
CA ARG A 23 -3.59 -6.27 -6.11
C ARG A 23 -4.34 -6.30 -7.44
N ALA A 24 -4.18 -5.28 -8.28
CA ALA A 24 -4.81 -5.24 -9.60
C ALA A 24 -4.32 -6.38 -10.50
N ILE A 25 -3.01 -6.66 -10.50
CA ILE A 25 -2.40 -7.77 -11.25
C ILE A 25 -2.98 -9.12 -10.79
N LEU A 26 -3.00 -9.36 -9.48
CA LEU A 26 -3.45 -10.63 -8.91
C LEU A 26 -4.95 -10.85 -9.11
N ASN A 27 -5.75 -9.80 -8.93
CA ASN A 27 -7.20 -9.86 -9.24
C ASN A 27 -7.43 -10.17 -10.72
N ALA A 28 -6.69 -9.51 -11.63
CA ALA A 28 -6.80 -9.76 -13.06
C ALA A 28 -6.28 -11.14 -13.48
N ALA A 29 -5.34 -11.71 -12.72
CA ALA A 29 -4.85 -13.08 -12.88
C ALA A 29 -5.79 -14.12 -12.23
N GLY A 30 -6.88 -13.69 -11.58
CA GLY A 30 -7.91 -14.57 -11.00
C GLY A 30 -7.57 -15.11 -9.60
N PHE A 31 -6.56 -14.55 -8.92
CA PHE A 31 -6.28 -14.90 -7.53
C PHE A 31 -7.37 -14.33 -6.60
N LYS A 32 -7.83 -15.15 -5.66
CA LYS A 32 -8.75 -14.72 -4.61
C LYS A 32 -7.92 -14.11 -3.48
N LEU A 33 -7.96 -12.80 -3.35
CA LEU A 33 -7.26 -12.08 -2.29
C LEU A 33 -8.15 -11.97 -1.06
N SER A 34 -7.68 -12.52 0.07
CA SER A 34 -8.33 -12.29 1.36
C SER A 34 -7.92 -10.92 1.91
N PRO A 35 -8.86 -10.11 2.44
CA PRO A 35 -8.52 -8.87 3.15
C PRO A 35 -7.68 -9.10 4.42
N GLN A 36 -7.66 -10.33 4.94
CA GLN A 36 -7.01 -10.71 6.19
C GLN A 36 -5.61 -11.28 5.98
N GLU A 37 -5.25 -11.64 4.74
CA GLU A 37 -3.94 -12.19 4.41
C GLU A 37 -3.01 -11.10 3.86
N PRO A 38 -1.70 -11.19 4.11
CA PRO A 38 -0.74 -10.33 3.45
C PRO A 38 -0.87 -10.46 1.93
N LEU A 39 -0.82 -9.32 1.23
CA LEU A 39 -0.85 -9.33 -0.24
C LEU A 39 0.38 -10.09 -0.77
N PRO A 40 0.20 -11.19 -1.53
CA PRO A 40 1.33 -11.94 -2.05
C PRO A 40 2.04 -11.14 -3.14
N ILE A 41 3.35 -11.39 -3.31
CA ILE A 41 4.12 -10.76 -4.38
C ILE A 41 3.82 -11.50 -5.69
N PRO A 42 3.41 -10.83 -6.78
CA PRO A 42 3.12 -11.49 -8.04
C PRO A 42 4.39 -12.11 -8.65
N SER A 43 4.34 -13.40 -8.98
CA SER A 43 5.44 -14.07 -9.69
C SER A 43 5.40 -13.77 -11.19
N LEU A 44 6.37 -13.01 -11.69
CA LEU A 44 6.39 -12.57 -13.10
C LEU A 44 6.81 -13.67 -14.09
N SER A 45 7.25 -14.81 -13.59
CA SER A 45 7.49 -16.03 -14.37
C SER A 45 6.21 -16.83 -14.61
N ASP A 46 5.13 -16.60 -13.86
CA ASP A 46 3.84 -17.29 -14.04
C ASP A 46 3.06 -16.69 -15.22
N PRO A 47 2.69 -17.47 -16.25
CA PRO A 47 1.89 -17.00 -17.38
C PRO A 47 0.55 -16.36 -16.99
N ARG A 48 -0.07 -16.81 -15.88
CA ARG A 48 -1.32 -16.22 -15.37
C ARG A 48 -1.09 -14.81 -14.83
N VAL A 49 -0.02 -14.63 -14.07
CA VAL A 49 0.39 -13.31 -13.55
C VAL A 49 0.80 -12.40 -14.71
N GLN A 50 1.53 -12.90 -15.71
CA GLN A 50 1.87 -12.15 -16.93
C GLN A 50 0.62 -11.66 -17.69
N ALA A 51 -0.42 -12.50 -17.79
CA ALA A 51 -1.72 -12.08 -18.32
C ALA A 51 -2.39 -11.01 -17.43
N GLY A 52 -2.33 -11.19 -16.11
CA GLY A 52 -2.79 -10.21 -15.12
C GLY A 52 -2.08 -8.85 -15.25
N VAL A 53 -0.76 -8.84 -15.44
CA VAL A 53 0.04 -7.61 -15.67
C VAL A 53 -0.43 -6.89 -16.93
N ARG A 54 -0.61 -7.59 -18.05
CA ARG A 54 -1.12 -7.00 -19.29
C ARG A 54 -2.52 -6.42 -19.11
N SER A 55 -3.41 -7.16 -18.45
CA SER A 55 -4.79 -6.72 -18.19
C SER A 55 -4.83 -5.48 -17.29
N ALA A 56 -4.14 -5.51 -16.15
CA ALA A 56 -4.08 -4.39 -15.22
C ALA A 56 -3.42 -3.14 -15.85
N TYR A 57 -2.33 -3.32 -16.61
CA TYR A 57 -1.69 -2.23 -17.35
C TYR A 57 -2.63 -1.63 -18.40
N GLY A 58 -3.32 -2.48 -19.17
CA GLY A 58 -4.27 -2.02 -20.19
C GLY A 58 -5.45 -1.23 -19.62
N GLN A 59 -5.84 -1.50 -18.37
CA GLN A 59 -6.91 -0.79 -17.65
C GLN A 59 -6.42 0.53 -17.02
N GLN A 60 -5.25 0.51 -16.37
CA GLN A 60 -4.76 1.66 -15.60
C GLN A 60 -3.95 2.65 -16.45
N VAL A 61 -3.07 2.15 -17.31
CA VAL A 61 -2.16 2.98 -18.14
C VAL A 61 -2.74 3.17 -19.55
N GLY A 62 -3.31 2.10 -20.10
CA GLY A 62 -4.02 2.14 -21.38
C GLY A 62 -3.55 1.08 -22.38
N ARG A 63 -4.48 0.63 -23.23
CA ARG A 63 -4.26 -0.46 -24.19
C ARG A 63 -3.30 -0.10 -25.33
N ILE A 64 -3.27 1.17 -25.74
CA ILE A 64 -2.37 1.64 -26.81
C ILE A 64 -0.91 1.56 -26.35
N GLN A 65 -0.63 2.08 -25.14
CA GLN A 65 0.70 2.04 -24.57
C GLN A 65 1.16 0.61 -24.29
N LEU A 66 0.25 -0.26 -23.84
CA LEU A 66 0.52 -1.70 -23.73
C LEU A 66 0.96 -2.29 -25.06
N ALA A 67 0.21 -2.07 -26.13
CA ALA A 67 0.55 -2.60 -27.46
C ALA A 67 1.93 -2.12 -27.93
N GLN A 68 2.23 -0.82 -27.73
CA GLN A 68 3.55 -0.26 -28.04
C GLN A 68 4.67 -0.99 -27.27
N ARG A 69 4.48 -1.21 -25.96
CA ARG A 69 5.46 -1.90 -25.11
C ARG A 69 5.67 -3.36 -25.52
N LEU A 70 4.61 -4.08 -25.86
CA LEU A 70 4.68 -5.47 -26.29
C LEU A 70 5.42 -5.63 -27.64
N ILE A 71 5.36 -4.62 -28.51
CA ILE A 71 6.10 -4.59 -29.78
C ILE A 71 7.57 -4.20 -29.54
N SER A 72 7.83 -3.23 -28.65
CA SER A 72 9.18 -2.69 -28.47
C SER A 72 10.12 -3.56 -27.62
N LEU A 73 9.57 -4.38 -26.71
CA LEU A 73 10.35 -5.17 -25.77
C LEU A 73 10.37 -6.64 -26.18
N PRO A 74 11.45 -7.40 -25.94
CA PRO A 74 11.46 -8.86 -26.12
C PRO A 74 10.52 -9.56 -25.13
N ASP A 75 9.98 -10.73 -25.48
CA ASP A 75 9.06 -11.48 -24.60
C ASP A 75 9.82 -12.29 -23.55
N ASN A 76 10.16 -11.63 -22.45
CA ASN A 76 10.87 -12.21 -21.34
C ASN A 76 10.35 -11.64 -20.00
N GLU A 77 10.84 -12.18 -18.88
CA GLU A 77 10.43 -11.71 -17.56
C GLU A 77 10.73 -10.21 -17.34
N ALA A 78 11.83 -9.70 -17.91
CA ALA A 78 12.21 -8.29 -17.79
C ALA A 78 11.15 -7.35 -18.39
N ARG A 79 10.48 -7.74 -19.47
CA ARG A 79 9.33 -7.00 -20.02
C ARG A 79 8.22 -6.84 -18.98
N TYR A 80 7.85 -7.91 -18.29
CA TYR A 80 6.79 -7.86 -17.28
C TYR A 80 7.21 -7.10 -16.03
N GLN A 81 8.50 -7.15 -15.67
CA GLN A 81 9.07 -6.30 -14.62
C GLN A 81 8.93 -4.82 -14.98
N GLN A 82 9.26 -4.45 -16.23
CA GLN A 82 9.12 -3.08 -16.70
C GLN A 82 7.65 -2.63 -16.73
N LEU A 83 6.74 -3.45 -17.28
CA LEU A 83 5.30 -3.15 -17.29
C LEU A 83 4.75 -2.97 -15.86
N ARG A 84 5.17 -3.81 -14.92
CA ARG A 84 4.79 -3.67 -13.51
C ARG A 84 5.32 -2.38 -12.91
N ASN A 85 6.57 -1.99 -13.18
CA ASN A 85 7.15 -0.76 -12.65
C ASN A 85 6.43 0.49 -13.18
N GLU A 86 6.13 0.51 -14.48
CA GLU A 86 5.33 1.58 -15.11
C GLU A 86 3.91 1.64 -14.53
N LEU A 87 3.28 0.47 -14.31
CA LEU A 87 1.99 0.39 -13.63
C LEU A 87 2.05 0.97 -12.21
N ILE A 88 3.09 0.65 -11.43
CA ILE A 88 3.28 1.23 -10.10
C ILE A 88 3.39 2.76 -10.17
N GLN A 89 4.16 3.28 -11.13
CA GLN A 89 4.34 4.73 -11.32
C GLN A 89 3.06 5.45 -11.75
N SER A 90 2.13 4.76 -12.41
CA SER A 90 0.85 5.33 -12.83
C SER A 90 -0.12 5.62 -11.68
N TYR A 91 0.11 5.05 -10.49
CA TYR A 91 -0.71 5.32 -9.32
C TYR A 91 -0.26 6.60 -8.61
N ALA A 92 -0.98 7.69 -8.86
CA ALA A 92 -0.84 8.91 -8.07
C ALA A 92 -1.43 8.69 -6.67
N ILE A 93 -0.57 8.60 -5.66
CA ILE A 93 -0.97 8.52 -4.24
C ILE A 93 -0.98 9.93 -3.65
N SER A 94 -2.16 10.37 -3.24
CA SER A 94 -2.38 11.67 -2.61
C SER A 94 -1.92 11.69 -1.15
N GLU A 95 -1.70 12.89 -0.62
CA GLU A 95 -1.40 13.08 0.80
C GLU A 95 -2.57 12.64 1.71
N GLY A 96 -3.82 12.85 1.26
CA GLY A 96 -4.99 12.39 2.01
C GLY A 96 -5.00 10.88 2.23
N GLU A 97 -4.55 10.10 1.23
CA GLU A 97 -4.45 8.63 1.35
C GLU A 97 -3.34 8.21 2.31
N LEU A 98 -2.24 8.97 2.39
CA LEU A 98 -1.19 8.74 3.38
C LEU A 98 -1.67 9.06 4.80
N MET A 99 -2.42 10.15 4.97
CA MET A 99 -3.03 10.50 6.25
C MET A 99 -4.05 9.45 6.69
N GLN A 100 -4.83 8.89 5.77
CA GLN A 100 -5.74 7.78 6.05
C GLN A 100 -4.98 6.52 6.47
N LEU A 101 -3.87 6.17 5.81
CA LEU A 101 -3.01 5.05 6.19
C LEU A 101 -2.45 5.24 7.61
N ALA A 102 -1.92 6.42 7.92
CA ALA A 102 -1.44 6.76 9.26
C ALA A 102 -2.56 6.66 10.31
N SER A 103 -3.75 7.18 9.99
CA SER A 103 -4.91 7.11 10.89
C SER A 103 -5.37 5.67 11.12
N ALA A 104 -5.35 4.83 10.08
CA ALA A 104 -5.67 3.41 10.18
C ALA A 104 -4.66 2.66 11.07
N ARG A 105 -3.37 2.97 10.98
CA ARG A 105 -2.33 2.43 11.89
C ARG A 105 -2.60 2.81 13.35
N ALA A 106 -2.93 4.07 13.60
CA ALA A 106 -3.27 4.54 14.95
C ALA A 106 -4.54 3.89 15.51
N ASN A 107 -5.57 3.74 14.68
CA ASN A 107 -6.79 3.01 15.04
C ASN A 107 -6.49 1.54 15.36
N ARG A 108 -5.65 0.87 14.56
CA ARG A 108 -5.28 -0.53 14.82
C ARG A 108 -4.54 -0.69 16.15
N ALA A 109 -3.66 0.25 16.48
CA ALA A 109 -2.99 0.26 17.78
C ALA A 109 -3.99 0.45 18.94
N LYS A 110 -4.97 1.34 18.78
CA LYS A 110 -6.06 1.51 19.76
C LYS A 110 -6.84 0.21 19.94
N GLU A 111 -7.26 -0.44 18.86
CA GLU A 111 -7.99 -1.72 18.91
C GLU A 111 -7.22 -2.79 19.68
N LEU A 112 -5.92 -2.95 19.39
CA LEU A 112 -5.06 -3.93 20.06
C LEU A 112 -4.91 -3.62 21.56
N MET A 113 -4.77 -2.36 21.94
CA MET A 113 -4.67 -1.97 23.36
C MET A 113 -6.01 -2.11 24.10
N VAL A 114 -7.13 -1.76 23.47
CA VAL A 114 -8.46 -1.93 24.06
C VAL A 114 -8.81 -3.41 24.22
N ALA A 115 -8.38 -4.26 23.28
CA ALA A 115 -8.55 -5.71 23.40
C ALA A 115 -7.83 -6.30 24.61
N GLN A 116 -6.68 -5.73 25.01
CA GLN A 116 -5.95 -6.14 26.21
C GLN A 116 -6.45 -5.44 27.49
N GLN A 117 -6.86 -4.18 27.38
CA GLN A 117 -7.29 -3.34 28.49
C GLN A 117 -8.51 -2.49 28.09
N PRO A 118 -9.73 -3.03 28.29
CA PRO A 118 -10.97 -2.38 27.84
C PRO A 118 -11.22 -1.01 28.49
N ASN A 119 -10.72 -0.80 29.72
CA ASN A 119 -10.80 0.45 30.47
C ASN A 119 -10.03 1.63 29.83
N LEU A 120 -9.23 1.38 28.79
CA LEU A 120 -8.51 2.41 28.04
C LEU A 120 -9.32 2.99 26.86
N ALA A 121 -10.45 2.39 26.48
CA ALA A 121 -11.18 2.75 25.27
C ALA A 121 -11.57 4.24 25.18
N GLU A 122 -12.04 4.81 26.30
CA GLU A 122 -12.43 6.22 26.42
C GLU A 122 -11.24 7.15 26.71
N ARG A 123 -10.08 6.59 27.08
CA ARG A 123 -8.87 7.33 27.46
C ARG A 123 -7.89 7.49 26.30
N ILE A 124 -8.10 6.78 25.19
CA ILE A 124 -7.29 6.83 23.97
C ILE A 124 -8.05 7.59 22.88
N THR A 125 -7.50 8.73 22.46
CA THR A 125 -7.96 9.50 21.30
C THR A 125 -7.01 9.32 20.12
N ILE A 126 -7.49 9.55 18.90
CA ILE A 126 -6.66 9.57 17.69
C ILE A 126 -6.47 11.03 17.27
N GLY A 127 -5.23 11.48 17.25
CA GLY A 127 -4.84 12.82 16.81
C GLY A 127 -4.65 12.92 15.30
N THR A 128 -4.43 14.14 14.81
CA THR A 128 -4.17 14.40 13.38
C THR A 128 -2.89 13.73 12.93
N SER A 129 -2.97 12.92 11.88
CA SER A 129 -1.80 12.24 11.30
C SER A 129 -0.75 13.22 10.80
N LYS A 130 0.53 12.88 10.97
CA LYS A 130 1.66 13.73 10.58
C LYS A 130 2.69 13.00 9.73
N ALA A 131 3.40 13.74 8.88
CA ALA A 131 4.56 13.22 8.19
C ALA A 131 5.73 12.99 9.17
N GLY A 132 6.46 11.91 8.98
CA GLY A 132 7.70 11.60 9.70
C GLY A 132 8.49 10.52 8.95
N GLY A 133 9.81 10.47 9.15
CA GLY A 133 10.65 9.48 8.48
C GLY A 133 10.51 8.09 9.12
N ALA A 134 10.64 7.05 8.30
CA ALA A 134 10.90 5.71 8.81
C ALA A 134 12.31 5.65 9.45
N ASP A 135 12.42 5.01 10.61
CA ASP A 135 13.70 4.64 11.22
C ASP A 135 13.99 3.14 11.01
N GLN A 136 15.01 2.60 11.68
CA GLN A 136 15.37 1.18 11.56
C GLN A 136 14.27 0.22 12.05
N ASP A 137 13.36 0.70 12.91
CA ASP A 137 12.26 -0.07 13.49
C ASP A 137 10.94 0.09 12.70
N GLY A 138 10.97 0.89 11.62
CA GLY A 138 9.85 1.11 10.71
C GLY A 138 9.27 2.52 10.82
N ILE A 139 7.97 2.65 10.54
CA ILE A 139 7.29 3.95 10.63
C ILE A 139 6.73 4.08 12.04
N PRO A 140 7.21 5.06 12.85
CA PRO A 140 6.88 5.12 14.26
C PRO A 140 5.39 5.41 14.48
N LEU A 141 4.80 4.82 15.52
CA LEU A 141 3.51 5.28 16.01
C LEU A 141 3.75 6.43 17.00
N GLY A 142 3.24 7.62 16.70
CA GLY A 142 3.33 8.75 17.63
C GLY A 142 2.40 8.52 18.82
N VAL A 143 2.92 8.59 20.04
CA VAL A 143 2.10 8.56 21.26
C VAL A 143 2.33 9.85 22.03
N SER A 144 1.27 10.60 22.27
CA SER A 144 1.27 11.77 23.12
C SER A 144 0.58 11.45 24.43
N LEU A 145 1.36 11.47 25.51
CA LEU A 145 0.84 11.42 26.87
C LEU A 145 0.59 12.87 27.30
N GLY A 146 -0.64 13.33 27.12
CA GLY A 146 -1.03 14.65 27.60
C GLY A 146 -0.80 14.75 29.10
N SER A 147 0.20 15.52 29.52
CA SER A 147 0.22 16.11 30.85
C SER A 147 -0.93 17.11 30.88
N LYS A 148 -2.02 16.79 31.57
CA LYS A 148 -2.93 17.86 32.02
C LYS A 148 -2.08 18.82 32.86
N LYS A 149 -1.85 20.04 32.34
CA LYS A 149 -1.62 21.19 33.21
C LYS A 149 -2.97 21.71 33.66
#